data_AF-A0A4W6CHN9-F1
#
_entry.id   AF-A0A4W6CHN9-F1
#
_cell.length_a   1.000
_cell.length_b   1.000
_cell.length_c   1.000
_cell.angle_alpha   90.00
_cell.angle_beta   90.00
_cell.angle_gamma   90.00
#
_symmetry.space_group_name_H-M   'P 1'
#
loop_
_entity.id
_entity.type
_entity.pdbx_description
1 polymer ?
#
loop_
_entity_poly.entity_id
_entity_poly.type
_entity_poly.pdbx_seq_one_letter_code
_entity_poly.pdbx_strand_id
1 'polypeptide(L)'
;MWTSGKIAGATLKTLSSFQHCCIPTVLRRGTDGRQQRLCRLMSSSGPPWRLLFFGSDQFAVESLKLLTSSRNSSEELVKSLEVVTLSSDVPVKRFAQQNHLPVHSWPPDNVDGQFDVGVVVSFGCLLPERLINKFPFGILNVHPSLLPRWRGPAPIVHTILHGDTVTGVTIIQIRPHRFDVGPILNQELHPVPENCTADELGAALATKGAHLLINTLRTLSERMAQKREQSKTGATFAPKLNTSLSWVVWEEQTCDQIDRLYRAIRFRTPLRTTWMGQTIKLMDFVGKCHISSADQKRKPVPGSVTYLKESNTLAVCCKDGWVGFKAVLLNKRLTAADFYNGYLHQTLQNKTLYQTAECLFVSRKGGTAAHQITENSVLQQ
;
A
#
# COMPACT_ATOMS: atom_id res chain seq x y z
N MET A 1 -41.22 -22.23 35.11
CA MET A 1 -41.43 -23.66 35.40
C MET A 1 -40.07 -24.24 35.78
N TRP A 2 -39.90 -24.56 37.06
CA TRP A 2 -38.68 -25.08 37.66
C TRP A 2 -38.55 -26.60 37.45
N THR A 3 -37.33 -27.10 37.34
CA THR A 3 -36.77 -28.35 37.94
C THR A 3 -35.27 -28.34 37.56
N SER A 4 -34.25 -28.21 38.43
CA SER A 4 -33.86 -28.83 39.71
C SER A 4 -33.24 -30.23 39.60
N GLY A 5 -31.96 -30.32 40.02
CA GLY A 5 -31.16 -31.52 40.32
C GLY A 5 -29.69 -31.31 39.94
N LYS A 6 -28.78 -30.71 40.74
CA LYS A 6 -28.08 -31.20 41.97
C LYS A 6 -27.49 -32.62 41.83
N ILE A 7 -26.30 -33.03 42.28
CA ILE A 7 -25.11 -32.49 43.00
C ILE A 7 -24.03 -33.60 42.90
N ALA A 8 -22.73 -33.25 42.92
CA ALA A 8 -21.61 -33.86 43.67
C ALA A 8 -20.29 -33.60 42.92
N GLY A 9 -19.22 -33.02 43.46
CA GLY A 9 -18.80 -32.86 44.85
C GLY A 9 -17.67 -33.86 45.16
N ALA A 10 -16.41 -33.47 44.92
CA ALA A 10 -15.25 -34.13 45.53
C ALA A 10 -14.09 -33.15 45.66
N THR A 11 -13.68 -32.95 46.90
CA THR A 11 -12.57 -32.10 47.38
C THR A 11 -11.50 -33.00 47.96
N LEU A 12 -10.22 -32.76 47.67
CA LEU A 12 -9.06 -33.17 48.49
C LEU A 12 -7.88 -32.26 48.12
N LYS A 13 -7.54 -31.30 48.98
CA LYS A 13 -6.49 -31.32 50.03
C LYS A 13 -5.05 -31.37 49.51
N THR A 14 -4.41 -30.23 49.74
CA THR A 14 -2.98 -29.92 49.91
C THR A 14 -2.05 -31.05 50.34
N LEU A 15 -0.84 -31.05 49.78
CA LEU A 15 0.41 -31.35 50.49
C LEU A 15 1.59 -30.61 49.85
N SER A 16 2.53 -30.26 50.72
CA SER A 16 3.66 -29.36 50.55
C SER A 16 4.95 -30.06 50.07
N SER A 17 5.83 -29.22 49.52
CA SER A 17 7.29 -29.15 49.73
C SER A 17 8.29 -30.07 48.98
N PHE A 18 9.42 -29.39 48.69
CA PHE A 18 10.77 -29.85 48.33
C PHE A 18 11.00 -30.48 46.95
N GLN A 19 11.80 -29.79 46.10
CA GLN A 19 13.24 -30.02 46.06
C GLN A 19 13.95 -29.03 45.13
N HIS A 20 14.88 -28.27 45.72
CA HIS A 20 16.00 -27.66 45.02
C HIS A 20 16.82 -28.76 44.34
N CYS A 21 17.00 -28.67 43.03
CA CYS A 21 18.03 -29.44 42.33
C CYS A 21 19.21 -28.51 42.04
N CYS A 22 20.18 -28.52 42.95
CA CYS A 22 21.53 -28.05 42.72
C CYS A 22 22.32 -29.18 42.08
N ILE A 23 22.88 -28.98 40.88
CA ILE A 23 23.88 -29.87 40.27
C ILE A 23 24.96 -28.98 39.62
N PRO A 24 26.25 -29.36 39.68
CA PRO A 24 27.32 -28.46 40.09
C PRO A 24 28.09 -27.78 38.96
N THR A 25 28.71 -26.66 39.38
CA THR A 25 29.79 -25.93 38.73
C THR A 25 30.94 -26.84 38.35
N VAL A 26 31.09 -27.15 37.07
CA VAL A 26 32.36 -27.61 36.50
C VAL A 26 33.05 -26.41 35.87
N LEU A 27 34.07 -25.91 36.57
CA LEU A 27 35.04 -24.94 36.08
C LEU A 27 35.77 -25.52 34.86
N ARG A 28 35.46 -25.02 33.66
CA ARG A 28 36.42 -25.01 32.54
C ARG A 28 36.80 -23.57 32.25
N ARG A 29 38.03 -23.22 32.66
CA ARG A 29 38.76 -22.05 32.18
C ARG A 29 38.90 -22.16 30.66
N GLY A 30 38.44 -21.16 29.93
CA GLY A 30 38.65 -21.07 28.47
C GLY A 30 38.00 -19.83 27.88
N THR A 31 38.76 -18.73 27.85
CA THR A 31 38.61 -17.58 26.93
C THR A 31 37.23 -16.91 26.83
N ASP A 32 36.79 -16.27 27.92
CA ASP A 32 35.58 -15.44 27.94
C ASP A 32 35.94 -13.93 28.00
N GLY A 33 36.30 -13.37 26.85
CA GLY A 33 36.49 -11.91 26.68
C GLY A 33 35.64 -11.29 25.58
N ARG A 34 35.15 -12.10 24.62
CA ARG A 34 34.27 -11.65 23.53
C ARG A 34 32.80 -11.95 23.77
N GLN A 35 32.46 -12.98 24.56
CA GLN A 35 31.07 -13.37 24.81
C GLN A 35 30.45 -12.53 25.94
N GLN A 36 31.20 -12.21 26.99
CA GLN A 36 30.83 -11.20 27.99
C GLN A 36 30.59 -9.79 27.41
N ARG A 37 31.17 -9.46 26.25
CA ARG A 37 30.96 -8.16 25.60
C ARG A 37 29.69 -8.10 24.74
N LEU A 38 29.17 -9.25 24.27
CA LEU A 38 27.87 -9.35 23.62
C LEU A 38 26.71 -9.43 24.63
N CYS A 39 26.94 -10.02 25.81
CA CYS A 39 25.89 -10.19 26.83
C CYS A 39 25.55 -8.92 27.64
N ARG A 40 26.26 -7.79 27.45
CA ARG A 40 25.96 -6.50 28.11
C ARG A 40 25.10 -5.53 27.30
N LEU A 41 24.59 -5.94 26.12
CA LEU A 41 23.73 -5.11 25.26
C LEU A 41 22.23 -5.47 25.33
N MET A 42 21.79 -6.23 26.35
CA MET A 42 20.37 -6.47 26.61
C MET A 42 19.74 -5.37 27.48
N SER A 43 19.86 -4.11 27.05
CA SER A 43 19.62 -2.94 27.91
C SER A 43 18.17 -2.46 28.05
N SER A 44 17.18 -3.06 27.38
CA SER A 44 15.80 -3.02 27.88
C SER A 44 14.97 -4.17 27.31
N SER A 45 14.23 -4.85 28.18
CA SER A 45 13.20 -5.83 27.79
C SER A 45 11.87 -5.16 27.39
N GLY A 46 11.85 -3.83 27.27
CA GLY A 46 10.65 -3.03 27.07
C GLY A 46 10.95 -1.53 26.83
N PRO A 47 9.91 -0.70 26.68
CA PRO A 47 10.04 0.74 26.47
C PRO A 47 10.67 1.47 27.70
N PRO A 48 11.17 2.71 27.54
CA PRO A 48 11.13 3.54 26.33
C PRO A 48 12.16 3.12 25.26
N TRP A 49 11.73 3.08 23.99
CA TRP A 49 12.54 2.61 22.86
C TRP A 49 13.42 3.70 22.22
N ARG A 50 14.64 3.35 21.82
CA ARG A 50 15.48 4.18 20.94
C ARG A 50 15.24 3.80 19.49
N LEU A 51 14.67 4.70 18.69
CA LEU A 51 14.15 4.39 17.36
C LEU A 51 14.95 5.09 16.25
N LEU A 52 15.25 4.34 15.18
CA LEU A 52 15.68 4.90 13.90
C LEU A 52 14.55 4.71 12.86
N PHE A 53 13.99 5.81 12.41
CA PHE A 53 12.86 5.85 11.48
C PHE A 53 13.33 6.06 10.04
N PHE A 54 12.90 5.21 9.11
CA PHE A 54 13.19 5.27 7.69
C PHE A 54 11.90 5.57 6.93
N GLY A 55 11.83 6.70 6.24
CA GLY A 55 10.66 7.03 5.42
C GLY A 55 10.85 8.23 4.52
N SER A 56 9.90 8.49 3.62
CA SER A 56 10.03 9.60 2.67
C SER A 56 8.73 10.37 2.44
N ASP A 57 7.60 9.69 2.24
CA ASP A 57 6.36 10.33 1.77
C ASP A 57 5.37 10.74 2.87
N GLN A 58 4.19 11.21 2.47
CA GLN A 58 3.13 11.63 3.38
C GLN A 58 2.54 10.48 4.20
N PHE A 59 2.53 9.26 3.66
CA PHE A 59 2.07 8.07 4.39
C PHE A 59 2.98 7.81 5.59
N ALA A 60 4.30 7.94 5.41
CA ALA A 60 5.29 7.79 6.48
C ALA A 60 5.19 8.89 7.56
N VAL A 61 4.83 10.12 7.17
CA VAL A 61 4.67 11.24 8.11
C VAL A 61 3.66 10.95 9.21
N GLU A 62 2.57 10.24 8.92
CA GLU A 62 1.56 9.92 9.96
C GLU A 62 2.13 9.04 11.08
N SER A 63 2.99 8.07 10.73
CA SER A 63 3.69 7.27 11.74
C SER A 63 4.69 8.12 12.52
N LEU A 64 5.45 8.99 11.83
CA LEU A 64 6.44 9.84 12.47
C LEU A 64 5.81 10.84 13.45
N LYS A 65 4.62 11.40 13.12
CA LYS A 65 3.83 12.27 14.00
C LYS A 65 3.55 11.59 15.34
N LEU A 66 2.95 10.39 15.32
CA LEU A 66 2.59 9.69 16.56
C LEU A 66 3.83 9.29 17.36
N LEU A 67 4.91 8.83 16.71
CA LEU A 67 6.17 8.53 17.40
C LEU A 67 6.76 9.77 18.08
N THR A 68 6.65 10.94 17.43
CA THR A 68 7.13 12.22 17.98
C THR A 68 6.28 12.66 19.16
N SER A 69 4.95 12.54 19.06
CA SER A 69 4.04 12.80 20.18
C SER A 69 4.31 11.86 21.35
N SER A 70 4.53 10.57 21.11
CA SER A 70 4.85 9.59 22.15
C SER A 70 6.17 9.88 22.86
N ARG A 71 7.18 10.40 22.16
CA ARG A 71 8.44 10.85 22.75
C ARG A 71 8.26 12.00 23.74
N ASN A 72 7.31 12.89 23.47
CA ASN A 72 7.02 14.06 24.30
C ASN A 72 5.96 13.78 25.38
N SER A 73 5.40 12.57 25.41
CA SER A 73 4.36 12.16 26.35
C SER A 73 4.93 11.56 27.63
N SER A 74 4.14 11.51 28.69
CA SER A 74 4.47 10.81 29.93
C SER A 74 4.40 9.28 29.84
N GLU A 75 3.97 8.71 28.71
CA GLU A 75 3.84 7.26 28.54
C GLU A 75 5.19 6.53 28.42
N GLU A 76 6.32 7.26 28.37
CA GLU A 76 7.68 6.71 28.22
C GLU A 76 7.77 5.60 27.17
N LEU A 77 7.14 5.78 26.01
CA LEU A 77 7.19 4.78 24.93
C LEU A 77 8.44 4.94 24.05
N VAL A 78 8.86 6.18 23.79
CA VAL A 78 9.95 6.52 22.87
C VAL A 78 10.99 7.37 23.60
N LYS A 79 12.20 6.83 23.77
CA LYS A 79 13.33 7.51 24.43
C LYS A 79 14.02 8.48 23.49
N SER A 80 14.33 8.02 22.29
CA SER A 80 14.95 8.79 21.22
C SER A 80 14.35 8.41 19.88
N LEU A 81 14.31 9.38 18.97
CA LEU A 81 13.75 9.23 17.65
C LEU A 81 14.60 10.02 16.66
N GLU A 82 15.18 9.30 15.71
CA GLU A 82 16.03 9.86 14.66
C GLU A 82 15.53 9.37 13.30
N VAL A 83 15.82 10.13 12.25
CA VAL A 83 15.18 9.95 10.94
C VAL A 83 16.22 9.73 9.84
N VAL A 84 15.91 8.84 8.92
CA VAL A 84 16.66 8.57 7.69
C VAL A 84 15.71 8.73 6.51
N THR A 85 16.14 9.44 5.47
CA THR A 85 15.37 9.67 4.25
C THR A 85 16.26 9.57 3.01
N LEU A 86 15.66 9.32 1.84
CA LEU A 86 16.41 9.17 0.58
C LEU A 86 16.69 10.49 -0.14
N SER A 87 15.95 11.56 0.14
CA SER A 87 16.04 12.82 -0.61
C SER A 87 15.96 14.04 0.29
N SER A 88 16.53 15.14 -0.20
CA SER A 88 16.64 16.41 0.51
C SER A 88 15.33 17.17 0.66
N ASP A 89 14.35 16.93 -0.22
CA ASP A 89 13.06 17.61 -0.21
C ASP A 89 11.90 16.60 -0.25
N VAL A 90 11.60 16.00 0.90
CA VAL A 90 10.48 15.06 1.05
C VAL A 90 9.70 15.34 2.33
N PRO A 91 8.39 14.97 2.38
CA PRO A 91 7.52 15.22 3.52
C PRO A 91 8.13 14.83 4.88
N VAL A 92 8.73 13.64 4.99
CA VAL A 92 9.35 13.15 6.23
C VAL A 92 10.48 14.07 6.71
N LYS A 93 11.34 14.56 5.81
CA LYS A 93 12.45 15.44 6.18
C LYS A 93 11.96 16.79 6.66
N ARG A 94 10.98 17.38 5.96
CA ARG A 94 10.36 18.65 6.36
C ARG A 94 9.74 18.54 7.75
N PHE A 95 8.99 17.47 8.01
CA PHE A 95 8.41 17.21 9.32
C PHE A 95 9.48 17.03 10.40
N ALA A 96 10.53 16.25 10.13
CA ALA A 96 11.64 16.03 11.06
C ALA A 96 12.33 17.34 11.44
N GLN A 97 12.61 18.21 10.47
CA GLN A 97 13.24 19.52 10.71
C GLN A 97 12.34 20.45 11.54
N GLN A 98 11.04 20.49 11.23
CA GLN A 98 10.06 21.29 11.98
C GLN A 98 9.92 20.86 13.44
N ASN A 99 10.19 19.59 13.75
CA ASN A 99 10.10 19.02 15.10
C ASN A 99 11.48 18.77 15.73
N HIS A 100 12.54 19.34 15.16
CA HIS A 100 13.92 19.23 15.65
C HIS A 100 14.40 17.78 15.88
N LEU A 101 13.99 16.85 15.01
CA LEU A 101 14.47 15.47 15.01
C LEU A 101 15.80 15.38 14.27
N PRO A 102 16.82 14.67 14.79
CA PRO A 102 18.06 14.40 14.07
C PRO A 102 17.77 13.66 12.75
N VAL A 103 18.40 14.12 11.66
CA VAL A 103 18.25 13.52 10.33
C VAL A 103 19.60 13.03 9.84
N HIS A 104 19.66 11.76 9.45
CA HIS A 104 20.82 11.10 8.86
C HIS A 104 20.71 11.03 7.34
N SER A 105 21.85 11.07 6.66
CA SER A 105 21.96 10.66 5.26
C SER A 105 21.71 9.16 5.11
N TRP A 106 21.25 8.75 3.92
CA TRP A 106 21.23 7.35 3.53
C TRP A 106 22.52 6.99 2.76
N PRO A 107 23.23 5.89 3.11
CA PRO A 107 23.02 5.04 4.28
C PRO A 107 23.47 5.73 5.59
N PRO A 108 22.86 5.40 6.75
CA PRO A 108 23.25 6.00 8.02
C PRO A 108 24.56 5.40 8.55
N ASP A 109 25.41 6.27 9.10
CA ASP A 109 26.67 5.89 9.72
C ASP A 109 26.49 5.64 11.24
N ASN A 110 27.40 4.86 11.83
CA ASN A 110 27.53 4.69 13.29
C ASN A 110 26.30 4.17 14.06
N VAL A 111 25.33 3.51 13.44
CA VAL A 111 24.10 3.05 14.13
C VAL A 111 24.28 1.91 15.16
N ASP A 112 25.51 1.41 15.37
CA ASP A 112 25.79 0.26 16.25
C ASP A 112 25.52 0.57 17.73
N GLY A 113 24.62 -0.20 18.36
CA GLY A 113 24.28 -0.07 19.78
C GLY A 113 23.51 1.20 20.16
N GLN A 114 23.19 2.06 19.18
CA GLN A 114 22.49 3.32 19.40
C GLN A 114 20.97 3.17 19.48
N PHE A 115 20.42 2.21 18.72
CA PHE A 115 18.98 2.03 18.55
C PHE A 115 18.54 0.61 18.91
N ASP A 116 17.35 0.50 19.47
CA ASP A 116 16.74 -0.77 19.87
C ASP A 116 15.91 -1.37 18.73
N VAL A 117 15.20 -0.50 17.99
CA VAL A 117 14.26 -0.88 16.94
C VAL A 117 14.40 0.07 15.75
N GLY A 118 14.47 -0.48 14.54
CA GLY A 118 14.27 0.31 13.32
C GLY A 118 12.79 0.32 12.93
N VAL A 119 12.31 1.41 12.37
CA VAL A 119 10.94 1.49 11.82
C VAL A 119 11.04 1.99 10.39
N VAL A 120 10.60 1.19 9.42
CA VAL A 120 10.53 1.58 8.01
C VAL A 120 9.08 1.77 7.59
N VAL A 121 8.79 2.90 6.94
CA VAL A 121 7.48 3.24 6.39
C VAL A 121 7.69 3.97 5.08
N SER A 122 7.23 3.40 3.97
CA SER A 122 7.34 3.98 2.61
C SER A 122 8.71 4.61 2.31
N PHE A 123 9.78 3.83 2.54
CA PHE A 123 11.15 4.29 2.33
C PHE A 123 11.65 4.07 0.90
N GLY A 124 11.19 3.01 0.22
CA GLY A 124 11.48 2.80 -1.21
C GLY A 124 12.83 2.15 -1.53
N CYS A 125 13.61 1.74 -0.53
CA CYS A 125 14.86 1.00 -0.70
C CYS A 125 14.86 -0.32 0.11
N LEU A 126 15.59 -1.33 -0.40
CA LEU A 126 15.95 -2.50 0.39
C LEU A 126 16.99 -2.11 1.45
N LEU A 127 16.76 -2.52 2.68
CA LEU A 127 17.72 -2.33 3.76
C LEU A 127 18.71 -3.51 3.75
N PRO A 128 20.03 -3.23 3.74
CA PRO A 128 21.02 -4.30 3.68
C PRO A 128 21.06 -5.06 5.01
N GLU A 129 21.36 -6.36 4.95
CA GLU A 129 21.40 -7.24 6.14
C GLU A 129 22.29 -6.68 7.26
N ARG A 130 23.46 -6.14 6.89
CA ARG A 130 24.40 -5.51 7.83
C ARG A 130 23.80 -4.34 8.63
N LEU A 131 22.76 -3.70 8.12
CA LEU A 131 22.03 -2.63 8.82
C LEU A 131 20.92 -3.24 9.68
N ILE A 132 20.16 -4.18 9.13
CA ILE A 132 19.07 -4.87 9.85
C ILE A 132 19.58 -5.51 11.14
N ASN A 133 20.74 -6.17 11.09
CA ASN A 133 21.31 -6.91 12.22
C ASN A 133 21.85 -6.01 13.35
N LYS A 134 21.85 -4.68 13.17
CA LYS A 134 22.29 -3.72 14.21
C LYS A 134 21.20 -3.41 15.24
N PHE A 135 19.95 -3.76 14.94
CA PHE A 135 18.80 -3.51 15.81
C PHE A 135 18.45 -4.78 16.60
N PRO A 136 18.51 -4.77 17.95
CA PRO A 136 18.16 -5.92 18.77
C PRO A 136 16.77 -6.51 18.49
N PHE A 137 15.77 -5.66 18.24
CA PHE A 137 14.41 -6.08 17.88
C PHE A 137 14.18 -6.11 16.35
N GLY A 138 15.24 -5.90 15.57
CA GLY A 138 15.20 -5.78 14.11
C GLY A 138 14.54 -4.49 13.65
N ILE A 139 14.09 -4.52 12.39
CA ILE A 139 13.42 -3.38 11.75
C ILE A 139 11.97 -3.78 11.42
N LEU A 140 11.02 -2.97 11.88
CA LEU A 140 9.60 -3.15 11.64
C LEU A 140 9.17 -2.39 10.39
N ASN A 141 8.32 -2.97 9.54
CA ASN A 141 7.69 -2.29 8.41
C ASN A 141 6.19 -2.09 8.66
N VAL A 142 5.68 -0.90 8.37
CA VAL A 142 4.24 -0.61 8.32
C VAL A 142 3.76 -0.79 6.88
N HIS A 143 3.10 -1.92 6.60
CA HIS A 143 2.69 -2.29 5.25
C HIS A 143 1.18 -2.11 5.04
N PRO A 144 0.71 -1.28 4.08
CA PRO A 144 -0.71 -0.95 3.89
C PRO A 144 -1.48 -2.02 3.10
N SER A 145 -1.42 -3.26 3.57
CA SER A 145 -2.33 -4.33 3.17
C SER A 145 -2.49 -5.37 4.28
N LEU A 146 -3.41 -6.31 4.08
CA LEU A 146 -3.49 -7.56 4.85
C LEU A 146 -2.54 -8.61 4.23
N LEU A 147 -1.29 -8.65 4.69
CA LEU A 147 -0.34 -9.67 4.27
C LEU A 147 -0.85 -11.09 4.63
N PRO A 148 -0.65 -12.09 3.74
CA PRO A 148 0.29 -12.10 2.62
C PRO A 148 -0.22 -11.48 1.30
N ARG A 149 -1.45 -10.95 1.25
CA ARG A 149 -1.98 -10.28 0.07
C ARG A 149 -1.30 -8.93 -0.15
N TRP A 150 -0.97 -8.61 -1.40
CA TRP A 150 -0.35 -7.37 -1.85
C TRP A 150 1.03 -7.07 -1.26
N ARG A 151 1.97 -8.00 -1.34
CA ARG A 151 3.39 -7.73 -1.10
C ARG A 151 3.96 -6.78 -2.15
N GLY A 152 4.88 -5.90 -1.77
CA GLY A 152 5.58 -5.02 -2.69
C GLY A 152 5.10 -3.57 -2.64
N PRO A 153 5.52 -2.74 -3.62
CA PRO A 153 5.57 -1.29 -3.44
C PRO A 153 4.25 -0.53 -3.65
N ALA A 154 3.18 -1.14 -4.17
CA ALA A 154 1.95 -0.42 -4.52
C ALA A 154 0.62 -1.03 -3.99
N PRO A 155 0.56 -1.54 -2.75
CA PRO A 155 -0.58 -2.32 -2.26
C PRO A 155 -1.92 -1.57 -2.29
N ILE A 156 -1.94 -0.28 -1.95
CA ILE A 156 -3.16 0.56 -1.92
C ILE A 156 -3.81 0.62 -3.31
N VAL A 157 -2.99 0.87 -4.34
CA VAL A 157 -3.47 0.96 -5.71
C VAL A 157 -3.98 -0.41 -6.19
N HIS A 158 -3.24 -1.48 -5.93
CA HIS A 158 -3.67 -2.83 -6.30
C HIS A 158 -4.93 -3.30 -5.57
N THR A 159 -5.13 -2.90 -4.32
CA THR A 159 -6.37 -3.13 -3.56
C THR A 159 -7.57 -2.57 -4.33
N ILE A 160 -7.50 -1.31 -4.79
CA ILE A 160 -8.59 -0.67 -5.54
C ILE A 160 -8.75 -1.29 -6.93
N LEU A 161 -7.65 -1.52 -7.66
CA LEU A 161 -7.69 -2.09 -9.01
C LEU A 161 -8.42 -3.44 -9.05
N HIS A 162 -8.20 -4.28 -8.05
CA HIS A 162 -8.80 -5.62 -7.99
C HIS A 162 -10.18 -5.63 -7.34
N GLY A 163 -10.68 -4.48 -6.88
CA GLY A 163 -12.00 -4.35 -6.26
C GLY A 163 -12.10 -5.03 -4.91
N ASP A 164 -11.02 -5.06 -4.14
CA ASP A 164 -11.04 -5.61 -2.79
C ASP A 164 -11.98 -4.77 -1.92
N THR A 165 -12.96 -5.41 -1.26
CA THR A 165 -13.89 -4.75 -0.34
C THR A 165 -13.31 -4.58 1.06
N VAL A 166 -12.17 -5.23 1.33
CA VAL A 166 -11.47 -5.24 2.61
C VAL A 166 -9.97 -5.21 2.37
N THR A 167 -9.28 -4.39 3.14
CA THR A 167 -7.82 -4.32 3.22
C THR A 167 -7.41 -4.13 4.67
N GLY A 168 -6.23 -3.57 4.95
CA GLY A 168 -5.77 -3.31 6.29
C GLY A 168 -4.34 -2.81 6.33
N VAL A 169 -3.76 -2.86 7.53
CA VAL A 169 -2.35 -2.60 7.74
C VAL A 169 -1.73 -3.76 8.48
N THR A 170 -0.51 -4.12 8.09
CA THR A 170 0.29 -5.15 8.75
C THR A 170 1.59 -4.56 9.26
N ILE A 171 1.96 -4.87 10.51
CA ILE A 171 3.30 -4.65 11.04
C ILE A 171 4.07 -5.96 10.93
N ILE A 172 5.15 -5.94 10.16
CA ILE A 172 6.06 -7.09 9.99
C ILE A 172 7.46 -6.75 10.49
N GLN A 173 8.25 -7.77 10.84
CA GLN A 173 9.70 -7.62 10.93
C GLN A 173 10.29 -7.87 9.54
N ILE A 174 11.09 -6.96 9.01
CA ILE A 174 11.64 -7.14 7.66
C ILE A 174 12.71 -8.24 7.62
N ARG A 175 12.91 -8.82 6.44
CA ARG A 175 14.01 -9.74 6.13
C ARG A 175 14.93 -9.07 5.11
N PRO A 176 16.23 -9.42 5.07
CA PRO A 176 17.10 -8.96 4.01
C PRO A 176 16.67 -9.53 2.65
N HIS A 177 17.09 -8.88 1.57
CA HIS A 177 16.92 -9.29 0.17
C HIS A 177 15.50 -9.37 -0.39
N ARG A 178 14.44 -9.34 0.42
CA ARG A 178 13.06 -9.48 -0.07
C ARG A 178 12.11 -8.48 0.61
N PHE A 179 11.25 -7.86 -0.18
CA PHE A 179 10.20 -6.98 0.33
C PHE A 179 9.03 -7.77 0.90
N ASP A 180 8.52 -7.35 2.06
CA ASP A 180 7.22 -7.71 2.62
C ASP A 180 6.95 -9.21 2.84
N VAL A 181 8.02 -10.02 3.00
CA VAL A 181 7.92 -11.47 3.26
C VAL A 181 8.14 -11.85 4.73
N GLY A 182 8.55 -10.90 5.57
CA GLY A 182 8.92 -11.19 6.95
C GLY A 182 7.73 -11.50 7.86
N PRO A 183 7.98 -12.03 9.06
CA PRO A 183 6.92 -12.48 9.95
C PRO A 183 6.03 -11.32 10.41
N ILE A 184 4.74 -11.60 10.56
CA ILE A 184 3.71 -10.66 11.03
C ILE A 184 3.76 -10.59 12.55
N LEU A 185 3.84 -9.36 13.08
CA LEU A 185 3.71 -9.07 14.51
C LEU A 185 2.28 -8.66 14.86
N ASN A 186 1.67 -7.83 14.00
CA ASN A 186 0.34 -7.28 14.22
C ASN A 186 -0.33 -6.97 12.89
N GLN A 187 -1.65 -7.05 12.85
CA GLN A 187 -2.43 -6.81 11.63
C GLN A 187 -3.81 -6.33 12.00
N GLU A 188 -4.32 -5.33 11.28
CA GLU A 188 -5.64 -4.75 11.51
C GLU A 188 -6.39 -4.53 10.20
N LEU A 189 -7.66 -4.93 10.20
CA LEU A 189 -8.56 -4.83 9.06
C LEU A 189 -9.08 -3.40 8.85
N HIS A 190 -9.34 -3.06 7.59
CA HIS A 190 -10.00 -1.84 7.19
C HIS A 190 -10.98 -2.14 6.02
N PRO A 191 -12.28 -1.85 6.16
CA PRO A 191 -13.20 -1.89 5.03
C PRO A 191 -12.77 -0.90 3.95
N VAL A 192 -12.82 -1.29 2.68
CA VAL A 192 -12.53 -0.39 1.56
C VAL A 192 -13.84 0.29 1.16
N PRO A 193 -13.97 1.62 1.29
CA PRO A 193 -15.18 2.31 0.86
C PRO A 193 -15.36 2.17 -0.66
N GLU A 194 -16.58 1.90 -1.11
CA GLU A 194 -16.90 1.52 -2.50
C GLU A 194 -16.31 2.50 -3.55
N ASN A 195 -16.40 3.79 -3.28
CA ASN A 195 -15.98 4.86 -4.19
C ASN A 195 -14.67 5.53 -3.77
N CYS A 196 -13.91 4.98 -2.82
CA CYS A 196 -12.67 5.62 -2.38
C CYS A 196 -11.63 5.65 -3.51
N THR A 197 -10.84 6.70 -3.51
CA THR A 197 -9.66 6.86 -4.36
C THR A 197 -8.41 6.40 -3.61
N ALA A 198 -7.31 6.17 -4.35
CA ALA A 198 -6.06 5.72 -3.74
C ALA A 198 -5.53 6.70 -2.69
N ASP A 199 -5.72 8.01 -2.89
CA ASP A 199 -5.30 9.04 -1.93
C ASP A 199 -6.08 8.96 -0.62
N GLU A 200 -7.41 8.79 -0.71
CA GLU A 200 -8.31 8.70 0.45
C GLU A 200 -8.05 7.41 1.24
N LEU A 201 -7.95 6.28 0.54
CA LEU A 201 -7.61 5.00 1.18
C LEU A 201 -6.20 5.04 1.77
N GLY A 202 -5.24 5.64 1.08
CA GLY A 202 -3.88 5.82 1.55
C GLY A 202 -3.81 6.67 2.82
N ALA A 203 -4.55 7.77 2.90
CA ALA A 203 -4.63 8.60 4.09
C ALA A 203 -5.23 7.84 5.28
N ALA A 204 -6.34 7.12 5.06
CA ALA A 204 -6.98 6.31 6.10
C ALA A 204 -6.05 5.20 6.63
N LEU A 205 -5.34 4.50 5.74
CA LEU A 205 -4.38 3.46 6.10
C LEU A 205 -3.10 4.01 6.72
N ALA A 206 -2.66 5.22 6.36
CA ALA A 206 -1.53 5.87 7.02
C ALA A 206 -1.83 6.13 8.49
N THR A 207 -3.01 6.71 8.78
CA THR A 207 -3.46 6.93 10.15
C THR A 207 -3.65 5.62 10.90
N LYS A 208 -4.31 4.61 10.31
CA LYS A 208 -4.48 3.29 10.95
C LYS A 208 -3.12 2.63 11.24
N GLY A 209 -2.20 2.68 10.28
CA GLY A 209 -0.87 2.10 10.40
C GLY A 209 -0.02 2.76 11.47
N ALA A 210 -0.10 4.08 11.61
CA ALA A 210 0.55 4.81 12.68
C ALA A 210 0.07 4.34 14.06
N HIS A 211 -1.25 4.21 14.27
CA HIS A 211 -1.80 3.71 15.54
C HIS A 211 -1.43 2.26 15.79
N LEU A 212 -1.49 1.41 14.76
CA LEU A 212 -1.10 0.00 14.86
C LEU A 212 0.38 -0.15 15.23
N LEU A 213 1.25 0.72 14.70
CA LEU A 213 2.67 0.77 15.06
C LEU A 213 2.84 1.12 16.54
N ILE A 214 2.19 2.17 17.05
CA ILE A 214 2.26 2.54 18.47
C ILE A 214 1.82 1.38 19.37
N ASN A 215 0.69 0.75 19.05
CA ASN A 215 0.18 -0.40 19.80
C ASN A 215 1.16 -1.60 19.76
N THR A 216 1.83 -1.80 18.63
CA THR A 216 2.85 -2.84 18.48
C THR A 216 4.08 -2.54 19.31
N LEU A 217 4.54 -1.28 19.35
CA LEU A 217 5.70 -0.87 20.17
C LEU A 217 5.43 -0.99 21.67
N ARG A 218 4.19 -0.74 22.13
CA ARG A 218 3.81 -0.93 23.55
C ARG A 218 3.97 -2.37 24.04
N THR A 219 3.75 -3.35 23.15
CA THR A 219 3.78 -4.79 23.48
C THR A 219 4.84 -5.54 22.67
N LEU A 220 5.90 -4.85 22.23
CA LEU A 220 6.82 -5.36 21.21
C LEU A 220 7.48 -6.69 21.60
N SER A 221 7.95 -6.82 22.84
CA SER A 221 8.61 -8.03 23.32
C SER A 221 7.70 -9.27 23.23
N GLU A 222 6.43 -9.13 23.60
CA GLU A 222 5.43 -10.20 23.49
C GLU A 222 5.10 -10.51 22.03
N ARG A 223 4.90 -9.47 21.21
CA ARG A 223 4.62 -9.59 19.78
C ARG A 223 5.76 -10.27 19.03
N MET A 224 7.00 -9.99 19.44
CA MET A 224 8.20 -10.63 18.88
C MET A 224 8.28 -12.12 19.24
N ALA A 225 7.89 -12.50 20.45
CA ALA A 225 7.81 -13.90 20.87
C ALA A 225 6.68 -14.66 20.13
N GLN A 226 5.60 -13.96 19.74
CA GLN A 226 4.42 -14.54 19.10
C GLN A 226 4.34 -14.32 17.58
N LYS A 227 5.39 -13.74 16.97
CA LYS A 227 5.39 -13.40 15.54
C LYS A 227 5.13 -14.63 14.68
N ARG A 228 4.38 -14.46 13.60
CA ARG A 228 3.92 -15.56 12.74
C ARG A 228 4.52 -15.41 11.35
N GLU A 229 5.16 -16.46 10.85
CA GLU A 229 5.59 -16.48 9.46
C GLU A 229 4.37 -16.43 8.52
N GLN A 230 4.53 -15.71 7.41
CA GLN A 230 3.44 -15.56 6.45
C GLN A 230 3.16 -16.88 5.72
N SER A 231 1.88 -17.17 5.49
CA SER A 231 1.49 -18.28 4.61
C SER A 231 1.98 -18.05 3.17
N LYS A 232 2.28 -19.14 2.46
CA LYS A 232 2.44 -19.12 1.01
C LYS A 232 1.09 -19.02 0.30
N THR A 233 0.05 -19.62 0.89
CA THR A 233 -1.32 -19.57 0.36
C THR A 233 -1.89 -18.16 0.50
N GLY A 234 -2.46 -17.62 -0.57
CA GLY A 234 -3.03 -16.27 -0.60
C GLY A 234 -2.02 -15.14 -0.77
N ALA A 235 -0.73 -15.46 -0.97
CA ALA A 235 0.28 -14.46 -1.28
C ALA A 235 0.06 -13.88 -2.68
N THR A 236 -0.07 -12.55 -2.77
CA THR A 236 -0.14 -11.83 -4.04
C THR A 236 0.84 -10.66 -4.04
N PHE A 237 1.12 -10.11 -5.22
CA PHE A 237 2.11 -9.06 -5.41
C PHE A 237 1.48 -7.80 -5.98
N ALA A 238 1.91 -6.65 -5.45
CA ALA A 238 1.51 -5.32 -5.83
C ALA A 238 2.71 -4.60 -6.48
N PRO A 239 3.07 -4.94 -7.73
CA PRO A 239 4.25 -4.39 -8.39
C PRO A 239 4.15 -2.87 -8.59
N LYS A 240 5.32 -2.26 -8.80
CA LYS A 240 5.44 -0.82 -9.01
C LYS A 240 4.61 -0.38 -10.21
N LEU A 241 3.89 0.72 -10.04
CA LEU A 241 3.03 1.25 -11.09
C LEU A 241 3.86 1.85 -12.22
N ASN A 242 3.55 1.43 -13.44
CA ASN A 242 4.07 1.99 -14.67
C ASN A 242 3.03 2.94 -15.30
N THR A 243 3.48 3.86 -16.16
CA THR A 243 2.55 4.78 -16.83
C THR A 243 1.65 4.05 -17.81
N SER A 244 2.08 2.91 -18.38
CA SER A 244 1.28 2.13 -19.32
C SER A 244 -0.06 1.64 -18.73
N LEU A 245 -0.16 1.49 -17.40
CA LEU A 245 -1.41 1.16 -16.72
C LEU A 245 -2.56 2.13 -17.03
N SER A 246 -2.27 3.38 -17.40
CA SER A 246 -3.30 4.39 -17.73
C SER A 246 -3.97 4.21 -19.08
N TRP A 247 -3.49 3.32 -19.94
CA TRP A 247 -4.14 3.07 -21.22
C TRP A 247 -5.42 2.26 -21.00
N VAL A 248 -6.54 2.80 -21.47
CA VAL A 248 -7.82 2.08 -21.46
C VAL A 248 -7.83 1.08 -22.62
N VAL A 249 -8.22 -0.15 -22.32
CA VAL A 249 -8.46 -1.23 -23.28
C VAL A 249 -9.98 -1.44 -23.36
N TRP A 250 -10.63 -0.66 -24.23
CA TRP A 250 -12.09 -0.54 -24.30
C TRP A 250 -12.79 -1.88 -24.56
N GLU A 251 -12.17 -2.76 -25.34
CA GLU A 251 -12.70 -4.07 -25.73
C GLU A 251 -12.70 -5.07 -24.56
N GLU A 252 -11.78 -4.91 -23.60
CA GLU A 252 -11.55 -5.88 -22.53
C GLU A 252 -12.07 -5.40 -21.17
N GLN A 253 -12.07 -4.09 -20.94
CA GLN A 253 -12.40 -3.49 -19.66
C GLN A 253 -13.88 -3.14 -19.56
N THR A 254 -14.48 -3.55 -18.45
CA THR A 254 -15.84 -3.19 -18.03
C THR A 254 -15.91 -1.77 -17.48
N CYS A 255 -17.11 -1.20 -17.36
CA CYS A 255 -17.35 0.07 -16.67
C CYS A 255 -16.68 0.11 -15.29
N ASP A 256 -16.86 -0.96 -14.49
CA ASP A 256 -16.35 -1.04 -13.12
C ASP A 256 -14.81 -1.18 -13.07
N GLN A 257 -14.21 -1.83 -14.06
CA GLN A 257 -12.75 -1.91 -14.17
C GLN A 257 -12.15 -0.55 -14.54
N ILE A 258 -12.79 0.20 -15.44
CA ILE A 258 -12.34 1.55 -15.81
C ILE A 258 -12.52 2.52 -14.63
N ASP A 259 -13.63 2.43 -13.89
CA ASP A 259 -13.86 3.20 -12.68
C ASP A 259 -12.79 2.94 -11.61
N ARG A 260 -12.55 1.67 -11.28
CA ARG A 260 -11.48 1.27 -10.36
C ARG A 260 -10.12 1.77 -10.83
N LEU A 261 -9.81 1.61 -12.11
CA LEU A 261 -8.57 2.11 -12.69
C LEU A 261 -8.42 3.62 -12.50
N TYR A 262 -9.46 4.40 -12.81
CA TYR A 262 -9.48 5.83 -12.60
C TYR A 262 -9.21 6.20 -11.14
N ARG A 263 -9.99 5.64 -10.20
CA ARG A 263 -9.85 5.92 -8.76
C ARG A 263 -8.49 5.51 -8.20
N ALA A 264 -7.92 4.44 -8.74
CA ALA A 264 -6.64 3.91 -8.29
C ALA A 264 -5.44 4.75 -8.77
N ILE A 265 -5.51 5.44 -9.91
CA ILE A 265 -4.33 6.11 -10.50
C ILE A 265 -4.46 7.61 -10.76
N ARG A 266 -5.64 8.22 -10.56
CA ARG A 266 -5.91 9.63 -10.90
C ARG A 266 -4.91 10.62 -10.31
N PHE A 267 -4.37 10.33 -9.13
CA PHE A 267 -3.38 11.17 -8.44
C PHE A 267 -2.06 11.29 -9.20
N ARG A 268 -1.75 10.29 -10.03
CA ARG A 268 -0.48 10.20 -10.75
C ARG A 268 -0.63 10.53 -12.22
N THR A 269 -1.68 10.03 -12.86
CA THR A 269 -1.86 10.22 -14.29
C THR A 269 -3.33 10.06 -14.72
N PRO A 270 -3.83 10.89 -15.64
CA PRO A 270 -5.13 10.66 -16.26
C PRO A 270 -5.15 9.39 -17.10
N LEU A 271 -6.36 8.82 -17.32
CA LEU A 271 -6.55 7.74 -18.27
C LEU A 271 -6.22 8.20 -19.69
N ARG A 272 -5.81 7.27 -20.56
CA ARG A 272 -5.34 7.53 -21.91
C ARG A 272 -6.00 6.61 -22.92
N THR A 273 -6.21 7.17 -24.11
CA THR A 273 -6.65 6.43 -25.31
C THR A 273 -6.06 7.09 -26.55
N THR A 274 -6.33 6.54 -27.72
CA THR A 274 -5.93 7.12 -29.01
C THR A 274 -7.13 7.68 -29.76
N TRP A 275 -6.97 8.86 -30.36
CA TRP A 275 -7.93 9.47 -31.27
C TRP A 275 -7.19 9.93 -32.53
N MET A 276 -7.59 9.44 -33.71
CA MET A 276 -6.94 9.77 -35.00
C MET A 276 -5.41 9.66 -34.96
N GLY A 277 -4.89 8.59 -34.36
CA GLY A 277 -3.45 8.33 -34.21
C GLY A 277 -2.74 9.15 -33.13
N GLN A 278 -3.41 10.10 -32.47
CA GLN A 278 -2.85 10.92 -31.41
C GLN A 278 -3.24 10.40 -30.02
N THR A 279 -2.34 10.55 -29.04
CA THR A 279 -2.65 10.22 -27.65
C THR A 279 -3.55 11.31 -27.07
N ILE A 280 -4.68 10.90 -26.50
CA ILE A 280 -5.59 11.80 -25.78
C ILE A 280 -5.66 11.36 -24.32
N LYS A 281 -5.60 12.32 -23.40
CA LYS A 281 -5.87 12.06 -21.98
C LYS A 281 -7.32 12.36 -21.68
N LEU A 282 -7.97 11.46 -20.96
CA LEU A 282 -9.36 11.54 -20.58
C LEU A 282 -9.45 12.23 -19.21
N MET A 283 -10.25 13.28 -19.12
CA MET A 283 -10.30 14.16 -17.97
C MET A 283 -11.71 14.17 -17.38
N ASP A 284 -11.80 14.48 -16.09
CA ASP A 284 -13.08 14.67 -15.38
C ASP A 284 -14.03 13.47 -15.58
N PHE A 285 -13.59 12.31 -15.13
CA PHE A 285 -14.36 11.08 -15.21
C PHE A 285 -15.68 11.19 -14.44
N VAL A 286 -16.75 10.69 -15.03
CA VAL A 286 -18.13 10.77 -14.50
C VAL A 286 -18.62 9.40 -14.00
N GLY A 287 -17.92 8.31 -14.31
CA GLY A 287 -18.39 6.96 -14.02
C GLY A 287 -19.25 6.38 -15.14
N LYS A 288 -20.05 5.38 -14.79
CA LYS A 288 -20.96 4.70 -15.72
C LYS A 288 -22.02 5.68 -16.25
N CYS A 289 -22.31 5.60 -17.54
CA CYS A 289 -23.35 6.40 -18.20
C CYS A 289 -24.46 5.49 -18.74
N HIS A 290 -25.68 6.01 -18.71
CA HIS A 290 -26.82 5.40 -19.38
C HIS A 290 -27.04 6.10 -20.71
N ILE A 291 -27.12 5.32 -21.79
CA ILE A 291 -27.47 5.81 -23.12
C ILE A 291 -28.76 5.13 -23.55
N SER A 292 -29.77 5.92 -23.89
CA SER A 292 -31.06 5.42 -24.36
C SER A 292 -30.89 4.74 -25.72
N SER A 293 -31.57 3.60 -25.92
CA SER A 293 -31.51 2.86 -27.19
C SER A 293 -31.97 3.69 -28.40
N ALA A 294 -32.81 4.71 -28.18
CA ALA A 294 -33.27 5.63 -29.23
C ALA A 294 -32.16 6.55 -29.77
N ASP A 295 -31.10 6.80 -29.00
CA ASP A 295 -29.99 7.66 -29.40
C ASP A 295 -28.95 6.92 -30.27
N GLN A 296 -29.07 5.59 -30.36
CA GLN A 296 -28.10 4.73 -31.04
C GLN A 296 -28.43 4.59 -32.52
N LYS A 297 -27.89 5.51 -33.34
CA LYS A 297 -28.03 5.45 -34.82
C LYS A 297 -27.28 4.28 -35.47
N ARG A 298 -26.32 3.67 -34.76
CA ARG A 298 -25.54 2.49 -35.17
C ARG A 298 -25.33 1.60 -33.96
N LYS A 299 -25.15 0.28 -34.18
CA LYS A 299 -24.75 -0.64 -33.10
C LYS A 299 -23.38 -0.21 -32.57
N PRO A 300 -23.28 0.21 -31.30
CA PRO A 300 -22.01 0.70 -30.76
C PRO A 300 -21.03 -0.47 -30.61
N VAL A 301 -19.77 -0.19 -30.94
CA VAL A 301 -18.62 -1.06 -30.65
C VAL A 301 -17.77 -0.42 -29.54
N PRO A 302 -16.98 -1.20 -28.77
CA PRO A 302 -16.06 -0.62 -27.81
C PRO A 302 -15.18 0.47 -28.45
N GLY A 303 -15.00 1.57 -27.72
CA GLY A 303 -14.36 2.79 -28.21
C GLY A 303 -15.33 3.81 -28.82
N SER A 304 -16.58 3.44 -29.17
CA SER A 304 -17.56 4.37 -29.74
C SER A 304 -17.80 5.57 -28.83
N VAL A 305 -17.68 6.78 -29.38
CA VAL A 305 -17.85 8.02 -28.62
C VAL A 305 -19.17 8.70 -29.00
N THR A 306 -19.99 9.04 -28.00
CA THR A 306 -21.25 9.78 -28.15
C THR A 306 -21.26 10.99 -27.22
N TYR A 307 -21.68 12.14 -27.74
CA TYR A 307 -21.85 13.35 -26.92
C TYR A 307 -23.26 13.42 -26.35
N LEU A 308 -23.35 13.45 -25.01
CA LEU A 308 -24.59 13.63 -24.27
C LEU A 308 -24.76 15.12 -23.96
N LYS A 309 -25.60 15.81 -24.74
CA LYS A 309 -25.79 17.27 -24.66
C LYS A 309 -26.31 17.74 -23.29
N GLU A 310 -27.29 17.03 -22.73
CA GLU A 310 -27.95 17.39 -21.47
C GLU A 310 -26.98 17.43 -20.29
N SER A 311 -26.06 16.46 -20.24
CA SER A 311 -25.06 16.38 -19.17
C SER A 311 -23.72 17.01 -19.57
N ASN A 312 -23.56 17.46 -20.81
CA ASN A 312 -22.27 17.87 -21.38
C ASN A 312 -21.16 16.82 -21.15
N THR A 313 -21.39 15.59 -21.60
CA THR A 313 -20.50 14.44 -21.34
C THR A 313 -20.13 13.73 -22.64
N LEU A 314 -18.85 13.35 -22.79
CA LEU A 314 -18.43 12.35 -23.78
C LEU A 314 -18.61 10.97 -23.16
N ALA A 315 -19.61 10.23 -23.63
CA ALA A 315 -19.81 8.84 -23.26
C ALA A 315 -19.05 7.95 -24.24
N VAL A 316 -18.26 7.02 -23.70
CA VAL A 316 -17.43 6.09 -24.46
C VAL A 316 -17.87 4.66 -24.17
N CYS A 317 -18.17 3.90 -25.22
CA CYS A 317 -18.57 2.51 -25.10
C CYS A 317 -17.35 1.66 -24.70
N CYS A 318 -17.52 0.79 -23.72
CA CYS A 318 -16.55 -0.22 -23.32
C CYS A 318 -17.17 -1.62 -23.44
N LYS A 319 -16.54 -2.64 -22.86
CA LYS A 319 -16.93 -4.04 -23.00
C LYS A 319 -18.40 -4.33 -22.65
N ASP A 320 -18.92 -3.69 -21.61
CA ASP A 320 -20.22 -4.02 -21.01
C ASP A 320 -21.13 -2.80 -20.80
N GLY A 321 -20.76 -1.63 -21.34
CA GLY A 321 -21.55 -0.42 -21.15
C GLY A 321 -20.88 0.84 -21.67
N TRP A 322 -21.15 1.95 -20.97
CA TRP A 322 -20.64 3.28 -21.32
C TRP A 322 -20.08 3.96 -20.09
N VAL A 323 -18.99 4.70 -20.28
CA VAL A 323 -18.39 5.55 -19.24
C VAL A 323 -18.22 6.97 -19.72
N GLY A 324 -18.31 7.95 -18.81
CA GLY A 324 -18.38 9.36 -19.15
C GLY A 324 -17.14 10.17 -18.77
N PHE A 325 -16.85 11.20 -19.58
CA PHE A 325 -15.80 12.20 -19.33
C PHE A 325 -16.31 13.60 -19.67
N LYS A 326 -16.04 14.62 -18.83
CA LYS A 326 -16.43 16.01 -19.14
C LYS A 326 -15.44 16.74 -20.03
N ALA A 327 -14.21 16.25 -20.12
CA ALA A 327 -13.16 16.90 -20.88
C ALA A 327 -12.12 15.89 -21.39
N VAL A 328 -11.34 16.35 -22.37
CA VAL A 328 -10.18 15.63 -22.89
C VAL A 328 -9.01 16.59 -23.03
N LEU A 329 -7.79 16.06 -22.95
CA LEU A 329 -6.57 16.79 -23.26
C LEU A 329 -5.91 16.15 -24.49
N LEU A 330 -5.95 16.89 -25.60
CA LEU A 330 -5.20 16.61 -26.82
C LEU A 330 -3.98 17.55 -26.86
N ASN A 331 -4.01 18.59 -27.70
CA ASN A 331 -3.03 19.70 -27.68
C ASN A 331 -3.40 20.78 -26.66
N LYS A 332 -4.68 20.90 -26.36
CA LYS A 332 -5.25 21.77 -25.33
C LYS A 332 -6.38 21.02 -24.63
N ARG A 333 -6.77 21.50 -23.45
CA ARG A 333 -7.96 21.00 -22.76
C ARG A 333 -9.19 21.41 -23.58
N LEU A 334 -10.06 20.45 -23.87
CA LEU A 334 -11.31 20.63 -24.59
C LEU A 334 -12.44 20.11 -23.71
N THR A 335 -13.51 20.89 -23.57
CA THR A 335 -14.74 20.37 -22.97
C THR A 335 -15.38 19.31 -23.88
N ALA A 336 -16.30 18.53 -23.34
CA ALA A 336 -17.08 17.58 -24.13
C ALA A 336 -17.77 18.25 -25.33
N ALA A 337 -18.35 19.45 -25.14
CA ALA A 337 -18.95 20.25 -26.21
C ALA A 337 -17.91 20.69 -27.26
N ASP A 338 -16.75 21.20 -26.83
CA ASP A 338 -15.71 21.65 -27.77
C ASP A 338 -15.17 20.50 -28.61
N PHE A 339 -14.94 19.34 -27.96
CA PHE A 339 -14.50 18.14 -28.66
C PHE A 339 -15.56 17.67 -29.65
N TYR A 340 -16.84 17.69 -29.26
CA TYR A 340 -17.94 17.34 -30.14
C TYR A 340 -18.00 18.27 -31.36
N ASN A 341 -18.03 19.59 -31.16
CA ASN A 341 -18.14 20.58 -32.24
C ASN A 341 -16.92 20.53 -33.19
N GLY A 342 -15.73 20.31 -32.65
CA GLY A 342 -14.48 20.31 -33.42
C GLY A 342 -14.15 18.98 -34.12
N TYR A 343 -14.53 17.84 -33.55
CA TYR A 343 -14.03 16.53 -34.01
C TYR A 343 -15.11 15.49 -34.29
N LEU A 344 -16.22 15.47 -33.54
CA LEU A 344 -17.28 14.45 -33.72
C LEU A 344 -18.36 14.90 -34.72
N HIS A 345 -18.85 16.13 -34.59
CA HIS A 345 -19.96 16.65 -35.40
C HIS A 345 -19.63 16.64 -36.90
N GLN A 346 -18.42 17.09 -37.27
CA GLN A 346 -17.96 17.12 -38.66
C GLN A 346 -17.85 15.71 -39.26
N THR A 347 -17.32 14.76 -38.48
CA THR A 347 -17.16 13.35 -38.89
C THR A 347 -18.51 12.63 -39.05
N LEU A 348 -19.54 13.04 -38.29
CA LEU A 348 -20.90 12.52 -38.43
C LEU A 348 -21.64 13.08 -39.67
N GLN A 349 -21.30 14.29 -40.12
CA GLN A 349 -21.92 14.95 -41.28
C GLN A 349 -21.28 14.55 -42.62
N ASN A 350 -19.96 14.36 -42.67
CA ASN A 350 -19.24 14.03 -43.91
C ASN A 350 -19.23 12.51 -44.18
N LYS A 351 -20.19 12.03 -44.98
CA LYS A 351 -20.37 10.62 -45.37
C LYS A 351 -19.46 10.12 -46.51
N THR A 352 -18.34 10.77 -46.84
CA THR A 352 -17.61 10.49 -48.09
C THR A 352 -16.18 9.96 -47.89
N LEU A 353 -16.02 8.68 -48.29
CA LEU A 353 -14.90 8.11 -49.04
C LEU A 353 -13.47 8.20 -48.49
N TYR A 354 -13.23 7.89 -47.20
CA TYR A 354 -12.05 7.12 -46.77
C TYR A 354 -12.42 6.27 -45.56
N GLN A 355 -12.75 4.99 -45.80
CA GLN A 355 -13.05 4.00 -44.77
C GLN A 355 -11.83 3.79 -43.86
N THR A 356 -12.00 3.98 -42.55
CA THR A 356 -11.54 3.14 -41.40
C THR A 356 -11.22 3.89 -40.09
N ALA A 357 -11.26 5.23 -40.05
CA ALA A 357 -11.18 5.96 -38.77
C ALA A 357 -12.58 6.39 -38.30
N GLU A 358 -13.39 5.41 -37.93
CA GLU A 358 -14.68 5.63 -37.26
C GLU A 358 -14.49 6.49 -36.00
N CYS A 359 -15.51 7.22 -35.55
CA CYS A 359 -15.52 8.06 -34.33
C CYS A 359 -15.26 7.24 -33.05
N LEU A 360 -14.06 6.71 -32.92
CA LEU A 360 -13.66 5.71 -31.94
C LEU A 360 -12.45 6.24 -31.18
N PHE A 361 -12.54 6.11 -29.87
CA PHE A 361 -11.35 6.00 -29.03
C PHE A 361 -10.80 4.60 -29.18
N VAL A 362 -9.52 4.53 -29.56
CA VAL A 362 -8.86 3.28 -29.92
C VAL A 362 -7.94 2.84 -28.79
N SER A 363 -8.07 1.59 -28.38
CA SER A 363 -7.13 0.93 -27.49
C SER A 363 -5.77 0.82 -28.16
N ARG A 364 -4.69 1.13 -27.43
CA ARG A 364 -3.35 1.04 -27.99
C ARG A 364 -3.01 -0.42 -28.31
N LYS A 365 -2.92 -0.78 -29.60
CA LYS A 365 -2.39 -2.08 -30.04
C LYS A 365 -0.89 -2.13 -29.77
N GLY A 366 -0.50 -2.75 -28.66
CA GLY A 366 0.90 -2.94 -28.28
C GLY A 366 1.07 -3.07 -26.78
N GLY A 367 1.00 -4.32 -26.29
CA GLY A 367 1.33 -4.66 -24.91
C GLY A 367 0.41 -5.67 -24.23
N THR A 368 -0.20 -6.62 -24.95
CA THR A 368 -0.91 -7.78 -24.35
C THR A 368 -0.02 -8.70 -23.51
N ALA A 369 1.25 -8.35 -23.27
CA ALA A 369 2.13 -9.04 -22.32
C ALA A 369 1.91 -8.65 -20.84
N ALA A 370 1.02 -7.71 -20.52
CA ALA A 370 0.74 -7.30 -19.13
C ALA A 370 -0.57 -7.89 -18.55
N HIS A 371 -1.33 -8.67 -19.33
CA HIS A 371 -2.58 -9.32 -18.88
C HIS A 371 -2.52 -10.86 -18.87
N GLN A 372 -1.33 -11.42 -19.07
CA GLN A 372 -0.98 -12.72 -18.49
C GLN A 372 -0.04 -12.47 -17.31
N ILE A 373 -0.62 -12.28 -16.12
CA ILE A 373 0.11 -12.47 -14.87
C ILE A 373 0.41 -13.97 -14.81
N THR A 374 1.48 -14.38 -15.49
CA THR A 374 2.02 -15.72 -15.38
C THR A 374 2.86 -15.73 -14.11
N GLU A 375 2.51 -16.64 -13.20
CA GLU A 375 3.13 -16.90 -11.90
C GLU A 375 4.65 -17.25 -11.93
N ASN A 376 5.38 -16.99 -13.02
CA ASN A 376 6.67 -17.61 -13.30
C ASN A 376 7.87 -16.67 -13.52
N SER A 377 7.83 -15.37 -13.16
CA SER A 377 9.01 -14.50 -13.35
C SER A 377 9.51 -13.73 -12.12
N VAL A 378 9.20 -14.15 -10.89
CA VAL A 378 9.68 -13.46 -9.66
C VAL A 378 10.49 -14.39 -8.74
N LEU A 379 11.17 -15.39 -9.32
CA LEU A 379 12.22 -16.13 -8.61
C LEU A 379 13.60 -15.44 -8.66
N GLN A 380 13.71 -14.28 -9.31
CA GLN A 380 14.94 -13.48 -9.33
C GLN A 380 14.63 -11.99 -9.24
N GLN A 381 14.35 -11.50 -8.03
CA GLN A 381 14.66 -10.13 -7.60
C GLN A 381 14.48 -9.96 -6.09
#